data_AF-A0A8B5S7B0-F1
#
_entry.id   AF-A0A8B5S7B0-F1
#
_cell.length_a   1.000
_cell.length_b   1.000
_cell.length_c   1.000
_cell.angle_alpha   90.00
_cell.angle_beta   90.00
_cell.angle_gamma   90.00
#
_symmetry.space_group_name_H-M   'P 1'
#
loop_
_entity.id
_entity.type
_entity.pdbx_description
1 polymer ?
#
loop_
_entity_poly.entity_id
_entity_poly.type
_entity_poly.pdbx_seq_one_letter_code
_entity_poly.pdbx_strand_id
1 'polypeptide(L)'
;MAQIRISEFCNKYGFTLHQIRHATRTGKLKKISSGVIDEEQALHILSNIQPKNLGLISLQHDVNELKKQLQNALDLKNYYEAELNKLGIFPLQVAKVPLSPEASMKKLSNHPVMSQEWMKDQMQQIPESERMFKSRKVQIPSEAFTSNLPDTKE
;
A
#
# COMPACT_ATOMS: atom_id res chain seq x y z
N MET A 1 -43.06 6.35 -13.51
CA MET A 1 -43.10 6.16 -12.05
C MET A 1 -42.37 4.87 -11.69
N ALA A 2 -41.07 4.97 -11.46
CA ALA A 2 -40.27 3.86 -10.96
C ALA A 2 -40.43 3.79 -9.43
N GLN A 3 -40.97 2.68 -8.92
CA GLN A 3 -41.13 2.46 -7.49
C GLN A 3 -39.90 1.71 -6.96
N ILE A 4 -39.34 2.19 -5.84
CA ILE A 4 -38.14 1.59 -5.24
C ILE A 4 -38.31 1.46 -3.74
N ARG A 5 -37.77 0.38 -3.16
CA ARG A 5 -37.70 0.24 -1.70
C ARG A 5 -36.71 1.26 -1.15
N ILE A 6 -37.03 1.86 0.00
CA ILE A 6 -36.15 2.86 0.63
C ILE A 6 -34.74 2.32 0.90
N SER A 7 -34.61 1.04 1.27
CA SER A 7 -33.31 0.40 1.47
C SER A 7 -32.49 0.32 0.19
N GLU A 8 -33.11 -0.07 -0.92
CA GLU A 8 -32.48 -0.14 -2.24
C GLU A 8 -32.09 1.25 -2.75
N PHE A 9 -32.96 2.25 -2.56
CA PHE A 9 -32.65 3.64 -2.88
C PHE A 9 -31.42 4.15 -2.12
N CYS A 10 -31.36 3.90 -0.80
CA CYS A 10 -30.22 4.28 0.04
C CYS A 10 -28.92 3.61 -0.45
N ASN A 11 -28.99 2.32 -0.79
CA ASN A 11 -27.83 1.56 -1.28
C ASN A 11 -27.37 2.02 -2.67
N LYS A 12 -28.30 2.41 -3.54
CA LYS A 12 -28.02 2.83 -4.92
C LYS A 12 -27.45 4.26 -4.98
N TYR A 13 -27.98 5.17 -4.18
CA TYR A 13 -27.69 6.61 -4.28
C TYR A 13 -26.89 7.18 -3.10
N GLY A 14 -26.58 6.36 -2.09
CA GLY A 14 -25.73 6.77 -0.96
C GLY A 14 -26.45 7.65 0.05
N PHE A 15 -27.77 7.72 0.00
CA PHE A 15 -28.55 8.38 1.04
C PHE A 15 -28.66 7.50 2.28
N THR A 16 -28.75 8.15 3.44
CA THR A 16 -29.03 7.46 4.70
C THR A 16 -30.53 7.34 4.91
N LEU A 17 -30.96 6.29 5.61
CA LEU A 17 -32.36 6.13 6.01
C LEU A 17 -32.89 7.35 6.79
N HIS A 18 -32.02 8.01 7.55
CA HIS A 18 -32.37 9.22 8.28
C HIS A 18 -32.72 10.39 7.35
N GLN A 19 -31.95 10.61 6.27
CA GLN A 19 -32.24 11.64 5.27
C GLN A 19 -33.60 11.41 4.60
N ILE A 20 -33.91 10.16 4.24
CA ILE A 20 -35.21 9.80 3.65
C ILE A 20 -36.34 10.01 4.66
N ARG A 21 -36.16 9.54 5.91
CA ARG A 21 -37.14 9.73 6.98
C ARG A 21 -37.42 11.21 7.23
N HIS A 22 -36.39 12.05 7.26
CA HIS A 22 -36.55 13.50 7.40
C HIS A 22 -37.38 14.12 6.25
N ALA A 23 -37.08 13.76 5.00
CA ALA A 23 -37.85 14.21 3.83
C ALA A 23 -39.32 13.76 3.89
N THR A 24 -39.58 12.55 4.38
CA THR A 24 -40.96 12.06 4.55
C THR A 24 -41.69 12.72 5.72
N ARG A 25 -41.02 12.99 6.85
CA ARG A 25 -41.61 13.64 8.03
C ARG A 25 -41.96 15.10 7.77
N THR A 26 -41.16 15.77 6.95
CA THR A 26 -41.41 17.16 6.53
C THR A 26 -42.47 17.26 5.43
N GLY A 27 -43.05 16.14 4.99
CA GLY A 27 -44.07 16.10 3.94
C GLY A 27 -43.57 16.37 2.53
N LYS A 28 -42.26 16.61 2.34
CA LYS A 28 -41.65 16.86 1.04
C LYS A 28 -41.70 15.63 0.14
N LEU A 29 -41.45 14.45 0.72
CA LEU A 29 -41.49 13.16 0.03
C LEU A 29 -42.69 12.34 0.50
N LYS A 30 -43.56 11.95 -0.43
CA LYS A 30 -44.68 11.04 -0.15
C LYS A 30 -44.22 9.59 -0.28
N LYS A 31 -44.70 8.74 0.62
CA LYS A 31 -44.55 7.29 0.51
C LYS A 31 -45.70 6.74 -0.30
N ILE A 32 -45.41 5.83 -1.22
CA ILE A 32 -46.43 5.11 -2.00
C ILE A 32 -47.04 4.03 -1.10
N SER A 33 -46.18 3.28 -0.42
CA SER A 33 -46.57 2.27 0.57
C SER A 33 -45.53 2.19 1.69
N SER A 34 -45.72 1.31 2.67
CA SER A 34 -44.77 1.14 3.78
C SER A 34 -43.39 0.74 3.25
N GLY A 35 -42.45 1.70 3.26
CA GLY A 35 -41.07 1.47 2.84
C GLY A 35 -40.82 1.59 1.33
N VAL A 36 -41.79 2.04 0.53
CA VAL A 36 -41.64 2.25 -0.92
C VAL A 36 -41.89 3.72 -1.28
N ILE A 37 -41.03 4.26 -2.13
CA ILE A 37 -41.08 5.64 -2.62
C ILE A 37 -40.98 5.66 -4.15
N ASP A 38 -41.42 6.76 -4.76
CA ASP A 38 -41.13 7.04 -6.17
C ASP A 38 -39.66 7.47 -6.29
N GLU A 39 -38.89 6.75 -7.09
CA GLU A 39 -37.46 6.96 -7.29
C GLU A 39 -37.15 8.34 -7.89
N GLU A 40 -37.86 8.71 -8.95
CA GLU A 40 -37.64 9.96 -9.69
C GLU A 40 -38.01 11.16 -8.81
N GLN A 41 -39.15 11.06 -8.12
CA GLN A 41 -39.60 12.09 -7.19
C GLN A 41 -38.60 12.27 -6.04
N ALA A 42 -38.10 11.17 -5.48
CA ALA A 42 -37.12 11.19 -4.40
C ALA A 42 -35.81 11.84 -4.83
N LEU A 43 -35.30 11.51 -6.02
CA LEU A 43 -34.09 12.14 -6.57
C LEU A 43 -34.28 13.65 -6.75
N HIS A 44 -35.42 14.07 -7.30
CA HIS A 44 -35.70 15.49 -7.48
C HIS A 44 -35.75 16.25 -6.14
N ILE A 45 -36.45 15.71 -5.13
CA ILE A 45 -36.59 16.33 -3.81
C ILE A 45 -35.25 16.38 -3.06
N LEU A 46 -34.43 15.34 -3.22
CA LEU A 46 -33.15 15.20 -2.53
C LEU A 46 -31.96 15.79 -3.30
N SER A 47 -32.20 16.39 -4.47
CA SER A 47 -31.16 17.00 -5.33
C SER A 47 -30.26 17.98 -4.59
N ASN A 48 -30.81 18.75 -3.65
CA ASN A 48 -30.09 19.73 -2.85
C ASN A 48 -29.47 19.16 -1.56
N ILE A 49 -29.56 17.85 -1.33
CA ILE A 49 -29.05 17.18 -0.14
C ILE A 49 -27.89 16.28 -0.55
N GLN A 50 -26.70 16.53 0.02
CA GLN A 50 -25.54 15.68 -0.24
C GLN A 50 -25.75 14.27 0.37
N PRO A 51 -25.62 13.19 -0.40
CA PRO A 51 -25.70 11.84 0.14
C PRO A 51 -24.45 11.54 0.98
N LYS A 52 -24.64 10.99 2.19
CA LYS A 52 -23.55 10.79 3.16
C LYS A 52 -22.70 9.55 2.88
N ASN A 53 -23.25 8.57 2.15
CA ASN A 53 -22.63 7.25 1.96
C ASN A 53 -22.07 7.06 0.53
N LEU A 54 -21.90 8.13 -0.26
CA LEU A 54 -21.30 8.02 -1.61
C LEU A 54 -19.91 7.37 -1.56
N GLY A 55 -19.05 7.80 -0.62
CA GLY A 55 -17.73 7.20 -0.44
C GLY A 55 -17.78 5.72 -0.07
N LEU A 56 -18.78 5.31 0.74
CA LEU A 56 -18.97 3.91 1.10
C LEU A 56 -19.37 3.06 -0.12
N ILE A 57 -20.24 3.56 -0.99
CA ILE A 57 -20.64 2.86 -2.23
C ILE A 57 -19.42 2.70 -3.15
N SER A 58 -18.62 3.76 -3.32
CA SER A 58 -17.39 3.71 -4.10
C SER A 58 -16.43 2.65 -3.55
N LEU A 59 -16.14 2.69 -2.25
CA LEU A 59 -15.26 1.71 -1.62
C LEU A 59 -15.80 0.27 -1.76
N GLN A 60 -17.11 0.09 -1.67
CA GLN A 60 -17.71 -1.23 -1.84
C GLN A 60 -17.60 -1.73 -3.28
N HIS A 61 -17.72 -0.85 -4.27
CA HIS A 61 -17.44 -1.16 -5.66
C HIS A 61 -15.97 -1.60 -5.83
N ASP A 62 -15.02 -0.80 -5.33
CA ASP A 62 -13.58 -1.06 -5.47
C ASP A 62 -13.19 -2.39 -4.82
N VAL A 63 -13.72 -2.69 -3.63
CA VAL A 63 -13.51 -3.98 -2.94
C VAL A 63 -14.03 -5.15 -3.78
N ASN A 64 -15.18 -5.01 -4.43
CA ASN A 64 -15.72 -6.05 -5.28
C ASN A 64 -14.88 -6.25 -6.54
N GLU A 65 -14.35 -5.17 -7.11
CA GLU A 65 -13.47 -5.22 -8.27
C GLU A 65 -12.14 -5.91 -7.92
N LEU A 66 -11.52 -5.53 -6.79
CA LEU A 66 -10.31 -6.18 -6.28
C LEU A 66 -10.51 -7.67 -6.01
N LYS A 67 -11.67 -8.07 -5.47
CA LYS A 67 -12.00 -9.49 -5.29
C LYS A 67 -12.05 -10.25 -6.61
N LYS A 68 -12.62 -9.65 -7.67
CA LYS A 68 -12.63 -10.27 -9.00
C LYS A 68 -11.22 -10.40 -9.56
N GLN A 69 -10.40 -9.36 -9.43
CA GLN A 69 -9.01 -9.38 -9.87
C GLN A 69 -8.20 -10.46 -9.14
N LEU A 70 -8.39 -10.58 -7.82
CA LEU A 70 -7.74 -11.62 -7.02
C LEU A 70 -8.17 -13.03 -7.47
N GLN A 71 -9.46 -13.25 -7.70
CA GLN A 71 -9.96 -14.54 -8.17
C GLN A 71 -9.34 -14.91 -9.54
N ASN A 72 -9.33 -13.97 -10.48
CA ASN A 72 -8.71 -14.19 -11.79
C ASN A 72 -7.21 -14.50 -11.67
N ALA A 73 -6.50 -13.83 -10.78
CA ALA A 73 -5.09 -14.09 -10.54
C ALA A 73 -4.84 -15.48 -9.94
N LEU A 74 -5.70 -15.92 -9.01
CA LEU A 74 -5.64 -17.27 -8.46
C LEU A 74 -5.94 -18.34 -9.51
N ASP A 75 -6.92 -18.11 -10.37
CA ASP A 75 -7.27 -19.03 -11.45
C ASP A 75 -6.12 -19.17 -12.45
N LEU A 76 -5.46 -18.06 -12.82
CA LEU A 76 -4.25 -18.08 -13.65
C LEU A 76 -3.09 -18.80 -12.97
N LYS A 77 -2.85 -18.55 -11.68
CA LYS A 77 -1.81 -19.28 -10.91
C LYS A 77 -2.06 -20.78 -10.96
N ASN A 78 -3.29 -21.20 -10.69
CA ASN A 78 -3.68 -22.61 -10.69
C ASN A 78 -3.50 -23.24 -12.08
N TYR A 79 -3.84 -22.50 -13.13
CA TYR A 79 -3.62 -22.92 -14.51
C TYR A 79 -2.13 -23.17 -14.81
N TYR A 80 -1.26 -22.21 -14.50
CA TYR A 80 0.17 -22.35 -14.73
C TYR A 80 0.81 -23.44 -13.86
N GLU A 81 0.37 -23.60 -12.61
CA GLU A 81 0.81 -24.71 -11.75
C GLU A 81 0.44 -26.07 -12.38
N ALA A 82 -0.76 -26.19 -12.96
CA ALA A 82 -1.16 -27.40 -13.67
C ALA A 82 -0.33 -27.64 -14.95
N GLU A 83 0.02 -26.61 -15.70
CA GLU A 83 0.93 -26.73 -16.86
C GLU A 83 2.34 -27.17 -16.45
N LEU A 84 2.91 -26.56 -15.41
CA LEU A 84 4.24 -26.92 -14.89
C LEU A 84 4.29 -28.37 -14.40
N ASN A 85 3.24 -28.82 -13.71
CA ASN A 85 3.11 -30.21 -13.26
C ASN A 85 3.07 -31.19 -14.46
N LYS A 86 2.43 -30.84 -15.57
CA LYS A 86 2.44 -31.66 -16.80
C LYS A 86 3.83 -31.75 -17.42
N LEU A 87 4.62 -30.67 -17.34
CA LEU A 87 5.98 -30.61 -17.87
C LEU A 87 7.00 -31.31 -16.95
N GLY A 88 6.60 -31.82 -15.79
CA GLY A 88 7.52 -32.37 -14.78
C GLY A 88 8.45 -31.32 -14.16
N ILE A 89 8.15 -30.04 -14.40
CA ILE A 89 8.89 -28.90 -13.85
C ILE A 89 8.23 -28.59 -12.51
N PHE A 90 8.68 -29.26 -11.47
CA PHE A 90 8.24 -28.95 -10.12
C PHE A 90 8.76 -27.56 -9.76
N PRO A 91 7.89 -26.64 -9.28
CA PRO A 91 8.37 -25.36 -8.78
C PRO A 91 9.45 -25.64 -7.74
N LEU A 92 10.55 -24.87 -7.80
CA LEU A 92 11.61 -24.92 -6.81
C LEU A 92 10.92 -24.87 -5.44
N GLN A 93 10.97 -25.97 -4.67
CA GLN A 93 10.53 -25.90 -3.29
C GLN A 93 11.48 -24.90 -2.64
N VAL A 94 11.08 -23.64 -2.57
CA VAL A 94 11.78 -22.64 -1.77
C VAL A 94 11.76 -23.26 -0.39
N ALA A 95 12.90 -23.81 0.02
CA ALA A 95 13.01 -24.52 1.28
C ALA A 95 12.38 -23.58 2.29
N LYS A 96 11.29 -24.03 2.94
CA LYS A 96 10.67 -23.29 4.03
C LYS A 96 11.79 -23.14 5.06
N VAL A 97 12.49 -22.01 5.02
CA VAL A 97 13.51 -21.70 6.01
C VAL A 97 12.74 -21.72 7.31
N PRO A 98 13.05 -22.64 8.23
CA PRO A 98 12.40 -22.62 9.52
C PRO A 98 12.78 -21.28 10.13
N LEU A 99 11.81 -20.36 10.21
CA LEU A 99 11.89 -19.17 11.04
C LEU A 99 11.77 -19.63 12.49
N SER A 100 12.72 -20.45 12.93
CA SER A 100 13.05 -20.63 14.33
C SER A 100 13.90 -19.42 14.71
N PRO A 101 13.45 -18.57 15.65
CA PRO A 101 14.23 -17.44 16.13
C PRO A 101 15.61 -17.86 16.68
N GLU A 102 15.73 -19.10 17.16
CA GLU A 102 16.93 -19.62 17.83
C GLU A 102 18.03 -20.05 16.86
N ALA A 103 17.66 -20.51 15.65
CA ALA A 103 18.65 -20.94 14.64
C ALA A 103 19.33 -19.74 13.95
N SER A 104 18.67 -18.59 13.86
CA SER A 104 19.20 -17.39 13.20
C SER A 104 20.28 -16.70 14.05
N MET A 105 20.15 -16.73 15.38
CA MET A 105 21.12 -16.10 16.29
C MET A 105 22.47 -16.83 16.33
N LYS A 106 22.48 -18.17 16.19
CA LYS A 106 23.73 -18.95 16.13
C LYS A 106 24.43 -18.92 14.77
N LYS A 107 23.73 -18.63 13.67
CA LYS A 107 24.37 -18.54 12.34
C LYS A 107 24.97 -17.17 12.04
N LEU A 108 24.50 -16.10 12.70
CA LEU A 108 25.15 -14.79 12.60
C LEU A 108 26.53 -14.74 13.28
N SER A 109 26.78 -15.54 14.31
CA SER A 109 28.09 -15.57 15.01
C SER A 109 29.22 -16.18 14.17
N ASN A 110 28.90 -16.90 13.10
CA ASN A 110 29.88 -17.57 12.24
C ASN A 110 30.24 -16.72 11.00
N HIS A 111 29.70 -15.51 10.88
CA HIS A 111 30.07 -14.59 9.83
C HIS A 111 31.40 -13.90 10.20
N PRO A 112 32.44 -13.90 9.35
CA PRO A 112 33.78 -13.44 9.71
C PRO A 112 33.84 -11.96 10.14
N VAL A 113 32.88 -11.13 9.70
CA VAL A 113 32.78 -9.71 10.07
C VAL A 113 32.02 -9.49 11.39
N MET A 114 31.26 -10.47 11.88
CA MET A 114 30.44 -10.37 13.11
C MET A 114 30.79 -11.45 14.15
N SER A 115 31.96 -12.06 14.03
CA SER A 115 32.53 -12.89 15.09
C SER A 115 33.09 -11.97 16.19
N GLN A 116 32.81 -12.34 17.44
CA GLN A 116 33.34 -11.63 18.62
C GLN A 116 34.87 -11.74 18.72
N GLU A 117 35.47 -12.75 18.07
CA GLU A 117 36.93 -12.88 17.93
C GLU A 117 37.51 -11.84 16.97
N TRP A 118 36.87 -11.59 15.81
CA TRP A 118 37.35 -10.57 14.86
C TRP A 118 37.37 -9.16 15.49
N MET A 119 36.38 -8.83 16.31
CA MET A 119 36.32 -7.55 17.02
C MET A 119 37.41 -7.42 18.09
N LYS A 120 37.88 -8.54 18.68
CA LYS A 120 39.01 -8.53 19.63
C LYS A 120 40.35 -8.33 18.93
N ASP A 121 40.53 -8.87 17.74
CA ASP A 121 41.75 -8.64 16.93
C ASP A 121 41.87 -7.18 16.48
N GLN A 122 40.75 -6.49 16.22
CA GLN A 122 40.75 -5.04 15.95
C GLN A 122 41.06 -4.17 17.18
N MET A 123 40.99 -4.73 18.40
CA MET A 123 41.29 -4.03 19.64
C MET A 123 42.73 -4.26 20.12
N GLN A 124 43.53 -5.06 19.42
CA GLN A 124 44.95 -5.14 19.69
C GLN A 124 45.58 -3.77 19.41
N GLN A 125 46.11 -3.18 20.49
CA GLN A 125 46.69 -1.85 20.48
C GLN A 125 47.83 -1.77 19.47
N ILE A 126 47.73 -0.82 18.54
CA ILE A 126 48.83 -0.39 17.68
C ILE A 126 50.05 -0.14 18.59
N PRO A 127 51.21 -0.78 18.34
CA PRO A 127 52.42 -0.51 19.11
C PRO A 127 52.74 0.99 19.07
N GLU A 128 53.07 1.57 20.22
CA GLU A 128 53.27 3.02 20.37
C GLU A 128 54.30 3.63 19.39
N SER A 129 55.14 2.79 18.78
CA SER A 129 56.10 3.17 17.73
C SER A 129 55.48 3.72 16.44
N GLU A 130 54.22 3.41 16.11
CA GLU A 130 53.57 3.91 14.88
C GLU A 130 52.76 5.21 15.08
N ARG A 131 52.65 5.71 16.31
CA ARG A 131 51.88 6.92 16.65
C ARG A 131 52.55 8.25 16.27
N MET A 132 53.62 8.24 15.46
CA MET A 132 54.42 9.44 15.17
C MET A 132 53.99 10.24 13.93
N PHE A 133 53.09 9.75 13.09
CA PHE A 133 52.65 10.50 11.91
C PHE A 133 51.40 11.33 12.19
N LYS A 134 51.57 12.49 12.83
CA LYS A 134 50.54 13.53 12.90
C LYS A 134 50.21 14.04 11.49
N SER A 135 48.93 14.31 11.26
CA SER A 135 48.32 14.82 10.03
C SER A 135 49.08 15.99 9.42
N ARG A 136 49.72 15.80 8.25
CA ARG A 136 50.16 16.92 7.41
C ARG A 136 48.93 17.60 6.83
N LYS A 137 48.74 18.89 7.11
CA LYS A 137 47.78 19.73 6.39
C LYS A 137 48.24 19.80 4.92
N VAL A 138 47.49 19.19 4.03
CA VAL A 138 47.67 19.35 2.59
C VAL A 138 47.16 20.73 2.22
N GLN A 139 48.04 21.61 1.72
CA GLN A 139 47.62 22.90 1.18
C GLN A 139 46.99 22.69 -0.20
N ILE A 140 45.76 23.16 -0.39
CA ILE A 140 45.06 23.09 -1.67
C ILE A 140 45.63 24.17 -2.60
N PRO A 141 46.08 23.84 -3.81
CA PRO A 141 46.61 24.82 -4.76
C PRO A 141 45.53 25.81 -5.23
N SER A 142 45.94 27.07 -5.41
CA SER A 142 45.06 28.21 -5.73
C SER A 142 44.29 28.08 -7.04
N GLU A 143 44.78 27.23 -7.95
CA GLU A 143 44.19 26.91 -9.26
C GLU A 143 42.82 26.22 -9.13
N ALA A 144 42.52 25.64 -7.96
CA ALA A 144 41.22 25.06 -7.67
C ALA A 144 40.08 26.09 -7.53
N PHE A 145 40.40 27.39 -7.53
CA PHE A 145 39.43 28.48 -7.32
C PHE A 145 39.13 29.32 -8.56
N THR A 146 39.70 29.01 -9.73
CA THR A 146 39.41 29.74 -10.97
C THR A 146 38.46 28.94 -11.87
N SER A 147 37.18 29.32 -11.88
CA SER A 147 36.20 28.81 -12.84
C SER A 147 36.33 29.55 -14.17
N ASN A 148 36.80 28.88 -15.22
CA ASN A 148 36.68 29.38 -16.59
C ASN A 148 35.34 28.87 -17.16
N LEU A 149 34.26 29.61 -16.91
CA LEU A 149 33.02 29.49 -17.69
C LEU A 149 33.09 30.46 -18.88
N PRO A 150 32.75 30.04 -20.11
CA PRO A 150 32.70 30.96 -21.24
C PRO A 150 31.45 31.83 -21.14
N ASP A 151 31.64 33.15 -21.20
CA ASP A 151 30.55 34.12 -21.37
C ASP A 151 29.83 33.84 -22.69
N THR A 152 28.57 33.42 -22.63
CA THR A 152 27.66 33.53 -23.77
C THR A 152 27.33 35.01 -23.95
N LYS A 153 28.00 35.63 -24.91
CA LYS A 153 27.66 36.96 -25.43
C LYS A 153 26.30 36.93 -26.14
N GLU A 154 25.56 38.01 -25.94
CA GLU A 154 24.35 38.43 -26.68
C GLU A 154 24.54 38.42 -28.20
#